data_AF-A0A2E2XEF8-F1
#
_entry.id   AF-A0A2E2XEF8-F1
#
_cell.length_a   1.000
_cell.length_b   1.000
_cell.length_c   1.000
_cell.angle_alpha   90.00
_cell.angle_beta   90.00
_cell.angle_gamma   90.00
#
_symmetry.space_group_name_H-M   'P 1'
#
loop_
_entity.id
_entity.type
_entity.pdbx_description
1 polymer ?
#
loop_
_entity_poly.entity_id
_entity_poly.type
_entity_poly.pdbx_seq_one_letter_code
_entity_poly.pdbx_strand_id
1 'polypeptide(L)'
;MATLIEPCPFCDSGHLHISHHLLSHSVSCQTCKSTGPHRRQLEDALLEWNHTSKLLRSARTGEHVQVHGRLHDLEDAVRNLASALRHGPGGQEAAAEYKLEH
;
A
#
# COMPACT_ATOMS: atom_id res chain seq x y z
N MET A 1 19.30 19.91 20.06
CA MET A 1 18.10 19.59 19.26
C MET A 1 17.97 18.08 19.24
N ALA A 2 16.83 17.52 19.66
CA ALA A 2 16.60 16.08 19.62
C ALA A 2 15.94 15.73 18.28
N THR A 3 16.74 15.32 17.29
CA THR A 3 16.24 14.82 16.01
C THR A 3 15.69 13.41 16.23
N LEU A 4 14.36 13.27 16.24
CA LEU A 4 13.70 11.98 16.23
C LEU A 4 14.01 11.28 14.90
N ILE A 5 14.60 10.09 14.97
CA ILE A 5 14.92 9.26 13.81
C ILE A 5 13.67 8.42 13.48
N GLU A 6 13.24 8.45 12.23
CA GLU A 6 12.12 7.65 11.73
C GLU A 6 12.41 6.16 11.87
N PRO A 7 11.42 5.34 12.26
CA PRO A 7 11.63 3.90 12.37
C PRO A 7 11.91 3.29 11.01
N CYS A 8 12.50 2.10 11.03
CA CYS A 8 12.89 1.39 9.82
C CYS A 8 11.69 1.22 8.85
N PRO A 9 11.80 1.62 7.57
CA PRO A 9 10.67 1.55 6.64
C PRO A 9 10.27 0.14 6.22
N PHE A 10 11.11 -0.86 6.54
CA PHE A 10 10.89 -2.25 6.12
C PHE A 10 10.28 -3.12 7.23
N CYS A 11 10.68 -2.90 8.49
CA CYS A 11 10.23 -3.71 9.63
C CYS A 11 9.61 -2.89 10.75
N ASP A 12 9.47 -1.57 10.57
CA ASP A 12 8.92 -0.61 11.53
C ASP A 12 9.62 -0.62 12.91
N SER A 13 10.78 -1.25 13.01
CA SER A 13 11.61 -1.29 14.21
C SER A 13 12.27 0.06 14.49
N GLY A 14 12.25 0.47 15.77
CA GLY A 14 13.01 1.60 16.30
C GLY A 14 14.45 1.25 16.67
N HIS A 15 14.89 0.00 16.51
CA HIS A 15 16.26 -0.42 16.81
C HIS A 15 17.20 0.01 15.68
N LEU A 16 17.59 1.28 15.70
CA LEU A 16 18.46 1.90 14.72
C LEU A 16 19.84 2.15 15.29
N HIS A 17 20.85 1.98 14.45
CA HIS A 17 22.24 2.23 14.77
C HIS A 17 22.82 3.21 13.78
N ILE A 18 23.46 4.25 14.30
CA ILE A 18 24.21 5.22 13.51
C ILE A 18 25.64 4.73 13.45
N SER A 19 26.06 4.26 12.27
CA SER A 19 27.43 3.82 12.04
C SER A 19 28.26 4.99 11.54
N HIS A 20 29.48 5.13 12.06
CA HIS A 20 30.48 6.06 11.56
C HIS A 20 31.69 5.29 11.04
N HIS A 21 31.98 5.43 9.75
CA HIS A 21 33.14 4.84 9.10
C HIS A 21 33.94 5.89 8.33
N LEU A 22 35.19 6.07 8.76
CA LEU A 22 36.17 7.03 8.23
C LEU A 22 35.66 8.49 8.31
N LEU A 23 35.05 8.96 7.22
CA LEU A 23 34.53 10.32 7.04
C LEU A 23 33.04 10.26 6.63
N SER A 24 32.34 9.18 6.98
CA SER A 24 30.96 8.95 6.58
C SER A 24 30.13 8.39 7.73
N HIS A 25 28.86 8.79 7.75
CA HIS A 25 27.82 8.40 8.68
C HIS A 25 26.72 7.69 7.88
N SER A 26 26.14 6.64 8.44
CA SER A 26 24.94 6.00 7.90
C SER A 26 24.04 5.53 9.03
N VAL A 27 22.75 5.40 8.73
CA VAL A 27 21.76 4.83 9.65
C VAL A 27 21.46 3.40 9.20
N SER A 28 21.48 2.45 10.13
CA SER A 28 21.21 1.04 9.85
C SER A 28 20.20 0.48 10.84
N CYS A 29 19.31 -0.39 10.36
CA CYS A 29 18.38 -1.10 11.23
C CYS A 29 19.07 -2.35 11.82
N GLN A 30 19.04 -2.49 13.14
CA GLN A 30 19.62 -3.66 13.80
C GLN A 30 18.75 -4.91 13.64
N THR A 31 17.44 -4.76 13.37
CA THR A 31 16.49 -5.87 13.19
C THR A 31 16.61 -6.48 11.79
N CYS A 32 16.34 -5.72 10.73
CA CYS A 32 16.32 -6.24 9.36
C CYS A 32 17.59 -5.93 8.55
N LYS A 33 18.60 -5.30 9.17
CA LYS A 33 19.91 -4.97 8.57
C LYS A 33 19.86 -4.03 7.35
N SER A 34 18.72 -3.42 7.07
CA SER A 34 18.61 -2.37 6.06
C SER A 34 19.51 -1.19 6.42
N THR A 35 20.32 -0.73 5.48
CA THR A 35 21.26 0.37 5.68
C THR A 35 20.92 1.51 4.74
N GLY A 36 20.86 2.71 5.30
CA GLY A 36 20.68 3.94 4.57
C GLY A 36 21.96 4.42 3.88
N PRO A 37 21.82 5.44 3.04
CA PRO A 37 22.94 6.07 2.34
C PRO A 37 23.99 6.64 3.29
N HIS A 38 25.24 6.65 2.83
CA HIS A 38 26.38 7.18 3.57
C HIS A 38 26.56 8.68 3.29
N ARG A 39 26.60 9.51 4.33
CA ARG A 39 26.83 10.96 4.23
C ARG A 39 27.97 11.44 5.09
N ARG A 40 28.64 12.51 4.66
CA ARG A 40 29.79 13.06 5.41
C ARG A 40 29.34 13.65 6.74
N GLN A 41 28.23 14.38 6.75
CA GLN A 41 27.65 14.93 7.96
C GLN A 41 26.61 13.97 8.54
N LEU A 42 26.56 13.87 9.86
CA LEU A 42 25.56 13.06 10.56
C LEU A 42 24.14 13.56 10.27
N GLU A 43 23.93 14.87 10.31
CA GLU A 43 22.62 15.47 10.06
C GLU A 43 22.08 15.12 8.68
N ASP A 44 22.92 15.13 7.64
CA ASP A 44 22.54 14.71 6.30
C ASP A 44 22.11 13.24 6.26
N ALA A 45 22.86 12.35 6.94
CA ALA A 45 22.51 10.93 7.00
C ALA A 45 21.16 10.70 7.69
N LEU A 46 20.89 11.45 8.77
CA LEU A 46 19.63 11.38 9.50
C LEU A 46 18.47 11.95 8.68
N LEU A 47 18.67 13.11 8.04
CA LEU A 47 17.66 13.76 7.20
C LEU A 47 17.26 12.87 6.03
N GLU A 48 18.25 12.26 5.37
CA GLU A 48 17.98 11.39 4.24
C GLU A 48 17.33 10.08 4.67
N TRP A 49 17.79 9.44 5.75
CA TRP A 49 17.11 8.27 6.31
C TRP A 49 15.65 8.57 6.63
N ASN A 50 15.39 9.69 7.30
CA ASN A 50 14.04 10.10 7.65
C ASN A 50 13.19 10.38 6.41
N HIS A 51 13.74 11.07 5.42
CA HIS A 51 13.06 11.37 4.17
C HIS A 51 12.69 10.09 3.41
N THR A 52 13.65 9.20 3.19
CA THR A 52 13.44 7.92 2.52
C THR A 52 12.45 7.04 3.28
N SER A 53 12.55 7.00 4.62
CA SER A 53 11.64 6.20 5.44
C SER A 53 10.18 6.66 5.31
N LYS A 54 9.95 7.98 5.31
CA LYS A 54 8.62 8.56 5.08
C LYS A 54 8.12 8.27 3.67
N LEU A 55 8.97 8.44 2.66
CA LEU A 55 8.61 8.20 1.27
C LEU A 55 8.18 6.74 1.04
N LEU A 56 8.96 5.79 1.53
CA LEU A 56 8.66 4.36 1.42
C LEU A 56 7.38 3.98 2.19
N ARG A 57 7.16 4.55 3.38
CA ARG A 57 5.93 4.32 4.15
C ARG A 57 4.70 4.85 3.41
N SER A 58 4.80 6.05 2.84
CA SER A 58 3.74 6.64 2.03
C SER A 58 3.44 5.82 0.77
N ALA A 59 4.47 5.31 0.09
CA ALA A 59 4.30 4.43 -1.07
C ALA A 59 3.57 3.14 -0.69
N ARG A 60 3.96 2.50 0.41
CA ARG A 60 3.30 1.29 0.94
C ARG A 60 1.81 1.51 1.22
N THR A 61 1.47 2.63 1.85
CA THR A 61 0.07 2.97 2.14
C THR A 61 -0.71 3.26 0.84
N GLY A 62 -0.09 3.95 -0.13
CA GLY A 62 -0.71 4.24 -1.42
C GLY A 62 -1.03 2.98 -2.22
N GLU A 63 -0.10 2.02 -2.29
CA GLU A 63 -0.32 0.73 -2.95
C GLU A 63 -1.42 -0.08 -2.26
N HIS A 64 -1.44 -0.11 -0.93
CA HIS A 64 -2.48 -0.82 -0.16
C HIS A 64 -3.89 -0.28 -0.47
N VAL A 65 -4.04 1.05 -0.56
CA VAL A 65 -5.32 1.69 -0.93
C VAL A 65 -5.73 1.32 -2.35
N GLN A 66 -4.79 1.30 -3.31
CA GLN A 66 -5.08 0.92 -4.70
C GLN A 66 -5.47 -0.56 -4.84
N VAL A 67 -4.83 -1.47 -4.11
CA VAL A 67 -5.17 -2.90 -4.11
C VAL A 67 -6.56 -3.12 -3.53
N HIS A 68 -6.89 -2.46 -2.41
CA HIS A 68 -8.22 -2.57 -1.81
C HIS A 68 -9.34 -2.03 -2.72
N GLY A 69 -9.11 -0.90 -3.41
CA GLY A 69 -10.08 -0.38 -4.38
C GLY A 69 -10.36 -1.38 -5.50
N ARG A 70 -9.31 -1.94 -6.11
CA ARG A 70 -9.44 -2.94 -7.17
C ARG A 70 -10.15 -4.22 -6.71
N LEU A 71 -9.91 -4.64 -5.47
CA LEU A 71 -10.57 -5.82 -4.90
C LEU A 71 -12.07 -5.56 -4.73
N HIS A 72 -12.46 -4.37 -4.27
CA HIS A 72 -13.86 -3.98 -4.14
C HIS A 72 -14.56 -3.91 -5.51
N ASP A 73 -13.93 -3.31 -6.51
CA ASP A 73 -14.45 -3.27 -7.89
C ASP A 73 -14.68 -4.68 -8.45
N LEU A 74 -13.75 -5.61 -8.17
CA LEU A 74 -13.88 -7.02 -8.57
C LEU A 74 -15.03 -7.71 -7.83
N GLU A 75 -15.18 -7.49 -6.53
CA GLU A 75 -16.28 -8.05 -5.73
C GLU A 75 -17.65 -7.58 -6.25
N ASP A 76 -17.78 -6.29 -6.59
CA ASP A 76 -19.00 -5.73 -7.15
C ASP A 76 -19.28 -6.26 -8.55
N ALA A 77 -18.27 -6.35 -9.41
CA ALA A 77 -18.40 -6.95 -10.74
C ALA A 77 -18.89 -8.40 -10.67
N VAL A 78 -18.33 -9.21 -9.75
CA VAL A 78 -18.74 -10.60 -9.53
C VAL A 78 -20.18 -10.67 -9.00
N ARG A 79 -20.55 -9.79 -8.06
CA ARG A 79 -21.92 -9.73 -7.52
C ARG A 79 -22.94 -9.37 -8.61
N ASN A 80 -22.61 -8.38 -9.44
CA ASN A 80 -23.42 -7.96 -10.57
C ASN A 80 -23.58 -9.09 -11.60
N LEU A 81 -22.48 -9.77 -11.94
CA LEU A 81 -22.51 -10.94 -12.83
C LEU A 81 -23.37 -12.06 -12.26
N ALA A 82 -23.21 -12.39 -10.98
CA ALA A 82 -23.99 -13.42 -10.33
C ALA A 82 -25.49 -13.06 -10.29
N SER A 83 -25.82 -11.78 -10.10
CA SER A 83 -27.21 -11.31 -10.19
C SER A 83 -27.75 -11.39 -11.61
N ALA A 84 -26.98 -10.99 -12.63
CA ALA A 84 -27.38 -11.09 -14.03
C ALA A 84 -27.61 -12.55 -14.46
N LEU A 85 -26.77 -13.49 -14.01
CA LEU A 85 -26.94 -14.93 -14.27
C LEU A 85 -28.17 -15.51 -13.57
N ARG A 86 -28.48 -15.06 -12.35
CA ARG A 86 -29.70 -15.46 -11.61
C ARG A 86 -30.98 -14.89 -12.22
N HIS A 87 -30.91 -13.70 -12.82
CA HIS A 87 -32.06 -12.98 -13.39
C HIS A 87 -31.98 -12.94 -14.92
N GLY A 88 -31.43 -13.98 -15.55
CA GLY A 88 -31.13 -14.00 -16.99
C GLY A 88 -32.30 -13.51 -17.86
N PRO A 89 -32.04 -13.10 -19.12
CA PRO A 89 -33.01 -12.43 -20.01
C PRO A 89 -34.23 -13.27 -20.44
N GLY A 90 -34.58 -14.35 -19.73
CA GLY A 90 -35.71 -15.24 -20.01
C GLY A 90 -37.00 -14.94 -19.23
N GLY A 91 -37.13 -13.77 -18.60
CA GLY A 91 -38.29 -13.45 -17.74
C GLY A 91 -39.30 -12.45 -18.29
N GLN A 92 -39.05 -11.81 -19.44
CA GLN A 92 -39.90 -10.71 -19.94
C GLN A 92 -40.68 -10.98 -21.23
N GLU A 93 -40.53 -12.14 -21.89
CA GLU A 93 -41.28 -12.44 -23.12
C GLU A 93 -42.55 -13.31 -22.91
N ALA A 94 -42.81 -13.85 -21.72
CA ALA A 94 -43.96 -14.77 -21.51
C ALA A 94 -45.27 -14.11 -21.04
N ALA A 95 -45.29 -12.80 -20.74
CA ALA A 95 -46.47 -12.14 -20.16
C ALA A 95 -47.32 -11.33 -21.15
N ALA A 96 -46.91 -11.22 -22.43
CA ALA A 96 -47.60 -10.40 -23.42
C ALA A 96 -48.54 -11.18 -24.37
N GLU A 97 -48.48 -12.51 -24.43
CA GLU A 97 -49.17 -13.30 -25.46
C GLU A 97 -50.42 -14.07 -24.99
N TYR A 98 -50.92 -13.85 -23.77
CA TYR A 98 -52.14 -14.52 -23.26
C TYR A 98 -53.32 -13.59 -23.00
N LYS A 99 -53.41 -12.47 -23.72
CA LYS A 99 -54.52 -11.52 -23.55
C LYS A 99 -55.12 -11.07 -24.87
N LEU A 100 -55.45 -12.01 -25.77
CA LEU A 100 -56.31 -11.65 -26.91
C LEU A 100 -57.08 -12.79 -27.59
N GLU A 101 -57.48 -13.87 -26.92
CA GLU A 101 -58.50 -14.78 -27.50
C GLU A 101 -59.39 -15.38 -26.40
N HIS A 102 -60.49 -14.69 -26.07
CA HIS A 102 -61.87 -15.21 -26.00
C HIS A 102 -62.83 -14.15 -25.42
#